data_AF-A0A7X6L477-F1
#
_entry.id   AF-A0A7X6L477-F1
#
_cell.length_a   1.000
_cell.length_b   1.000
_cell.length_c   1.000
_cell.angle_alpha   90.00
_cell.angle_beta   90.00
_cell.angle_gamma   90.00
#
_symmetry.space_group_name_H-M   'P 1'
#
loop_
_entity.id
_entity.type
_entity.pdbx_description
1 polymer ?
#
loop_
_entity_poly.entity_id
_entity_poly.type
_entity_poly.pdbx_seq_one_letter_code
_entity_poly.pdbx_strand_id
1 'polypeptide(L)'
;MALADPDDVPLWDVIGMNGLITFAIGLGAALVVMVPVVAASMWWQVPADPDTVKAYVTEQRMDNTLWARGFPHDAPDHDLGVQEAHQTMQRHRGCRADECRRKAAARQTLISAGRMKPDTSREY
;
A
#
# COMPACT_ATOMS: atom_id res chain seq x y z
N MET A 1 21.48 49.74 -46.73
CA MET A 1 20.88 49.26 -45.47
C MET A 1 19.40 49.08 -45.75
N ALA A 2 18.99 47.88 -46.16
CA ALA A 2 17.58 47.60 -46.42
C ALA A 2 16.88 47.48 -45.06
N LEU A 3 15.83 48.28 -44.87
CA LEU A 3 14.95 48.20 -43.71
C LEU A 3 14.18 46.88 -43.83
N ALA A 4 14.28 46.02 -42.81
CA ALA A 4 13.44 44.83 -42.73
C ALA A 4 11.97 45.27 -42.69
N ASP A 5 11.16 44.69 -43.57
CA ASP A 5 9.72 44.91 -43.64
C ASP A 5 9.07 44.43 -42.32
N PRO A 6 8.31 45.27 -41.60
CA PRO A 6 7.71 44.91 -40.32
C PRO A 6 6.63 43.81 -40.43
N ASP A 7 6.18 43.49 -41.65
CA ASP A 7 5.13 42.49 -41.88
C ASP A 7 5.65 41.12 -42.35
N ASP A 8 6.98 40.94 -42.46
CA ASP A 8 7.60 39.68 -42.90
C ASP A 8 7.78 38.68 -41.74
N VAL A 9 6.70 38.39 -41.02
CA VAL A 9 6.67 37.29 -40.04
C VAL A 9 6.48 35.96 -40.78
N PRO A 10 7.39 34.99 -40.64
CA PRO A 10 7.38 33.80 -41.46
C PRO A 10 6.15 32.92 -41.18
N LEU A 11 5.53 32.36 -42.22
CA LEU A 11 4.32 31.54 -42.14
C LEU A 11 4.44 30.35 -41.15
N TRP A 12 5.67 29.83 -40.94
CA TRP A 12 5.92 28.77 -39.97
C TRP A 12 5.78 29.21 -38.50
N ASP A 13 5.99 30.49 -38.18
CA ASP A 13 5.74 31.05 -36.83
C ASP A 13 4.23 31.11 -36.54
N VAL A 14 3.42 31.48 -37.54
CA VAL A 14 1.95 31.53 -37.42
C VAL A 14 1.37 30.12 -37.27
N ILE A 15 1.85 29.14 -38.05
CA ILE A 15 1.38 27.75 -37.95
C ILE A 15 1.84 27.11 -36.63
N GLY A 16 3.07 27.37 -36.19
CA GLY A 16 3.59 26.88 -34.91
C GLY A 16 2.86 27.45 -33.69
N MET A 17 2.57 28.76 -33.70
CA MET A 17 1.85 29.44 -32.62
C MET A 17 0.37 29.04 -32.57
N ASN A 18 -0.30 28.89 -33.72
CA ASN A 18 -1.67 28.38 -33.78
C ASN A 18 -1.75 26.90 -33.35
N GLY A 19 -0.75 26.07 -33.69
CA GLY A 19 -0.67 24.69 -33.23
C GLY A 19 -0.55 24.57 -31.71
N LEU A 20 0.32 25.38 -31.09
CA LEU A 20 0.49 25.47 -29.63
C LEU A 20 -0.75 26.02 -28.92
N ILE A 21 -1.40 27.05 -29.47
CA ILE A 21 -2.63 27.63 -28.93
C ILE A 21 -3.78 26.61 -29.03
N THR A 22 -3.91 25.90 -30.16
CA THR A 22 -4.96 24.88 -30.35
C THR A 22 -4.74 23.68 -29.44
N PHE A 23 -3.49 23.25 -29.24
CA PHE A 23 -3.13 22.23 -28.25
C PHE A 23 -3.40 22.69 -26.82
N ALA A 24 -3.07 23.93 -26.46
CA ALA A 24 -3.32 24.48 -25.13
C ALA A 24 -4.82 24.62 -24.83
N ILE A 25 -5.63 25.01 -25.82
CA ILE A 25 -7.09 25.07 -25.72
C ILE A 25 -7.67 23.65 -25.61
N GLY A 26 -7.20 22.70 -26.40
CA GLY A 26 -7.65 21.29 -26.34
C GLY A 26 -7.28 20.59 -25.02
N LEU A 27 -6.05 20.80 -24.53
CA LEU A 27 -5.58 20.27 -23.26
C LEU A 27 -6.29 20.94 -22.08
N GLY A 28 -6.49 22.26 -22.14
CA GLY A 28 -7.25 23.00 -21.15
C GLY A 28 -8.71 22.53 -21.08
N ALA A 29 -9.38 22.34 -22.22
CA ALA A 29 -10.74 21.81 -22.26
C ALA A 29 -10.83 20.37 -21.72
N ALA A 30 -9.88 19.51 -22.07
CA ALA A 30 -9.82 18.14 -21.56
C ALA A 30 -9.63 18.12 -20.03
N LEU A 31 -8.74 18.96 -19.48
CA LEU A 31 -8.54 19.08 -18.04
C LEU A 31 -9.75 19.67 -17.33
N VAL A 32 -10.41 20.68 -17.90
CA VAL A 32 -11.64 21.26 -17.34
C VAL A 32 -12.79 20.26 -17.27
N VAL A 33 -12.84 19.24 -18.15
CA VAL A 33 -13.85 18.19 -18.09
C VAL A 33 -13.41 17.00 -17.22
N MET A 34 -12.16 16.53 -17.35
CA MET A 34 -11.67 15.36 -16.59
C MET A 34 -11.46 15.67 -15.10
N VAL A 35 -10.95 16.85 -14.74
CA VAL A 35 -10.69 17.20 -13.33
C VAL A 35 -11.95 17.18 -12.48
N PRO A 36 -13.10 17.78 -12.87
CA PRO A 36 -14.32 17.67 -12.07
C PRO A 36 -14.92 16.27 -12.11
N VAL A 37 -14.77 15.49 -13.19
CA VAL A 37 -15.22 14.09 -13.23
C VAL A 37 -14.41 13.22 -12.25
N VAL A 38 -13.09 13.36 -12.26
CA VAL A 38 -12.19 12.65 -11.33
C VAL A 38 -12.41 13.13 -9.89
N ALA A 39 -12.52 14.45 -9.67
CA ALA A 39 -12.80 15.00 -8.35
C ALA A 39 -14.18 14.56 -7.83
N ALA A 40 -15.22 14.56 -8.66
CA ALA A 40 -16.54 14.04 -8.30
C ALA A 40 -16.50 12.53 -8.03
N SER A 41 -15.75 11.75 -8.81
CA SER A 41 -15.57 10.32 -8.58
C SER A 41 -14.83 10.02 -7.28
N MET A 42 -13.86 10.85 -6.89
CA MET A 42 -13.10 10.72 -5.64
C MET A 42 -13.91 11.21 -4.44
N TRP A 43 -14.72 12.27 -4.60
CA TRP A 43 -15.62 12.76 -3.55
C TRP A 43 -16.82 11.82 -3.33
N TRP A 44 -17.22 11.03 -4.34
CA TRP A 44 -18.24 9.98 -4.21
C TRP A 44 -17.67 8.65 -3.69
N GLN A 45 -16.35 8.45 -3.70
CA GLN A 45 -15.71 7.30 -3.06
C GLN A 45 -15.68 7.48 -1.53
N VAL A 46 -16.84 7.33 -0.88
CA VAL A 46 -17.00 7.37 0.58
C VAL A 46 -17.89 6.20 1.03
N PRO A 47 -17.51 5.53 2.13
CA PRO A 47 -16.48 4.51 2.27
C PRO A 47 -17.06 3.11 1.96
N ALA A 48 -16.28 2.02 2.05
CA ALA A 48 -16.89 0.73 2.34
C ALA A 48 -17.75 0.93 3.59
N ASP A 49 -19.05 0.68 3.49
CA ASP A 49 -19.99 0.89 4.58
C ASP A 49 -19.36 0.33 5.87
N PRO A 50 -19.29 1.11 6.97
CA PRO A 50 -18.58 0.69 8.16
C PRO A 50 -19.12 -0.63 8.70
N ASP A 51 -20.37 -0.97 8.43
CA ASP A 51 -20.95 -2.26 8.81
C ASP A 51 -20.47 -3.40 7.92
N THR A 52 -20.19 -3.14 6.64
CA THR A 52 -19.51 -4.05 5.71
C THR A 52 -18.05 -4.28 6.12
N VAL A 53 -17.33 -3.23 6.52
CA VAL A 53 -15.96 -3.37 7.06
C VAL A 53 -15.96 -4.16 8.36
N LYS A 54 -16.90 -3.86 9.27
CA LYS A 54 -17.08 -4.65 10.50
C LYS A 54 -17.45 -6.09 10.20
N ALA A 55 -18.30 -6.35 9.21
CA ALA A 55 -18.70 -7.69 8.82
C ALA A 55 -17.48 -8.49 8.33
N TYR A 56 -16.71 -7.91 7.39
CA TYR A 56 -15.47 -8.50 6.91
C TYR A 56 -14.44 -8.77 8.03
N VAL A 57 -14.22 -7.79 8.92
CA VAL A 57 -13.30 -7.94 10.07
C VAL A 57 -13.81 -9.00 11.06
N THR A 58 -15.13 -9.08 11.27
CA THR A 58 -15.75 -10.06 12.17
C THR A 58 -15.65 -11.46 11.60
N GLU A 59 -15.93 -11.63 10.31
CA GLU A 59 -15.77 -12.88 9.57
C GLU A 59 -14.32 -13.38 9.66
N GLN A 60 -13.33 -12.52 9.32
CA GLN A 60 -11.92 -12.86 9.48
C GLN A 60 -11.54 -13.21 10.93
N ARG A 61 -12.12 -12.53 11.93
CA ARG A 61 -11.88 -12.85 13.34
C ARG A 61 -12.46 -14.20 13.71
N MET A 62 -13.64 -14.54 13.21
CA MET A 62 -14.29 -15.83 13.42
C MET A 62 -13.48 -16.95 12.78
N ASP A 63 -13.02 -16.79 11.54
CA ASP A 63 -12.14 -17.75 10.87
C ASP A 63 -10.88 -18.01 11.70
N ASN A 64 -10.26 -16.96 12.25
CA ASN A 64 -9.11 -17.09 13.15
C ASN A 64 -9.45 -17.68 14.53
N THR A 65 -10.72 -17.68 14.95
CA THR A 65 -11.19 -18.24 16.23
C THR A 65 -11.54 -19.73 16.10
N LEU A 66 -11.96 -20.17 14.90
CA LEU A 66 -12.22 -21.59 14.60
C LEU A 66 -10.94 -22.44 14.63
N TRP A 67 -9.78 -21.83 14.36
CA TRP A 67 -8.49 -22.41 14.73
C TRP A 67 -8.26 -22.21 16.23
N ALA A 68 -8.10 -23.30 16.99
CA ALA A 68 -7.75 -23.23 18.40
C ALA A 68 -6.53 -22.29 18.58
N ARG A 69 -6.60 -21.36 19.54
CA ARG A 69 -5.50 -20.44 19.91
C ARG A 69 -4.24 -21.27 20.19
N GLY A 70 -3.36 -21.42 19.20
CA GLY A 70 -2.14 -22.23 19.32
C GLY A 70 -1.93 -23.30 18.24
N PHE A 71 -2.88 -23.54 17.34
CA PHE A 71 -2.73 -24.55 16.28
C PHE A 71 -2.02 -23.98 15.03
N PRO A 72 -1.05 -24.69 14.38
CA PRO A 72 -0.22 -25.78 14.87
C PRO A 72 1.02 -25.26 15.63
N HIS A 73 1.46 -26.01 16.65
CA HIS A 73 2.69 -25.73 17.42
C HIS A 73 3.97 -26.19 16.70
N ASP A 74 3.82 -26.90 15.58
CA ASP A 74 4.92 -27.36 14.74
C ASP A 74 5.67 -26.21 14.10
N ALA A 75 6.97 -26.43 13.91
CA ALA A 75 7.80 -25.50 13.17
C ALA A 75 7.18 -25.26 11.79
N PRO A 76 7.16 -24.01 11.30
CA PRO A 76 6.72 -23.75 9.94
C PRO A 76 7.67 -24.46 8.97
N ASP A 77 7.10 -25.06 7.91
CA ASP A 77 7.86 -25.76 6.88
C ASP A 77 8.70 -24.80 6.01
N HIS A 78 8.47 -23.50 6.17
CA HIS A 78 9.14 -22.41 5.48
C HIS A 78 9.71 -21.37 6.45
N ASP A 79 10.70 -20.63 5.99
CA ASP A 79 11.22 -19.47 6.73
C ASP A 79 10.14 -18.38 6.82
N LEU A 80 9.80 -17.99 8.05
CA LEU A 80 8.80 -16.94 8.27
C LEU A 80 9.31 -15.59 7.79
N GLY A 81 8.43 -14.82 7.13
CA GLY A 81 8.66 -13.40 6.92
C GLY A 81 8.51 -12.58 8.20
N VAL A 82 9.05 -11.37 8.25
CA VAL A 82 8.99 -10.50 9.45
C VAL A 82 7.55 -10.22 9.91
N GLN A 83 6.63 -9.94 8.98
CA GLN A 83 5.22 -9.69 9.32
C GLN A 83 4.52 -10.96 9.84
N GLU A 84 4.79 -12.10 9.22
CA GLU A 84 4.25 -13.40 9.63
C GLU A 84 4.77 -13.82 11.01
N ALA A 85 6.04 -13.54 11.29
CA ALA A 85 6.65 -13.75 12.59
C ALA A 85 5.99 -12.86 13.68
N HIS A 86 5.67 -11.61 13.38
CA HIS A 86 4.91 -10.76 14.29
C HIS A 86 3.50 -11.30 14.57
N GLN A 87 2.77 -11.73 13.53
CA GLN A 87 1.44 -12.33 13.71
C GLN A 87 1.51 -13.63 14.52
N THR A 88 2.52 -14.46 14.28
CA THR A 88 2.78 -15.69 15.04
C THR A 88 3.03 -15.39 16.51
N MET A 89 3.86 -14.40 16.84
CA MET A 89 4.08 -13.97 18.22
C MET A 89 2.80 -13.46 18.91
N GLN A 90 1.90 -12.83 18.15
CA GLN A 90 0.60 -12.39 18.66
C GLN A 90 -0.38 -13.55 18.89
N ARG A 91 -0.46 -14.50 17.95
CA ARG A 91 -1.33 -15.69 18.04
C ARG A 91 -0.88 -16.62 19.17
N HIS A 92 0.42 -16.74 19.40
CA HIS A 92 1.01 -17.59 20.43
C HIS A 92 1.45 -16.81 21.69
N ARG A 93 0.74 -15.73 22.06
CA ARG A 93 1.02 -14.98 23.31
C ARG A 93 0.95 -15.87 24.55
N GLY A 94 0.00 -16.81 24.60
CA GLY A 94 -0.18 -17.74 25.72
C GLY A 94 0.77 -18.94 25.72
N CYS A 95 1.50 -19.20 24.63
CA CYS A 95 2.42 -20.33 24.56
C CYS A 95 3.81 -19.94 25.08
N ARG A 96 4.52 -20.85 25.76
CA ARG A 96 5.95 -20.65 26.03
C ARG A 96 6.76 -20.87 24.75
N ALA A 97 7.87 -20.14 24.59
CA ALA A 97 8.75 -20.31 23.43
C ALA A 97 9.38 -21.72 23.42
N ASP A 98 9.67 -22.23 24.61
CA ASP A 98 10.25 -23.55 24.88
C ASP A 98 9.32 -24.70 24.43
N GLU A 99 8.01 -24.48 24.47
CA GLU A 99 6.96 -25.48 24.18
C GLU A 99 6.37 -25.32 22.77
N CYS A 100 6.63 -24.21 22.07
CA CYS A 100 6.06 -23.91 20.77
C CYS A 100 7.16 -23.64 19.75
N ARG A 101 7.48 -24.64 18.92
CA ARG A 101 8.51 -24.55 17.87
C ARG A 101 8.21 -23.43 16.88
N ARG A 102 6.93 -23.20 16.56
CA ARG A 102 6.50 -22.07 15.72
C ARG A 102 6.83 -20.71 16.32
N LYS A 103 6.65 -20.54 17.64
CA LYS A 103 7.00 -19.31 18.36
C LYS A 103 8.51 -19.11 18.43
N ALA A 104 9.27 -20.19 18.61
CA ALA A 104 10.73 -20.15 18.59
C ALA A 104 11.26 -19.70 17.22
N ALA A 105 10.72 -20.26 16.12
CA ALA A 105 11.05 -19.84 14.76
C ALA A 105 10.71 -18.35 14.51
N ALA A 106 9.51 -17.91 14.91
CA ALA A 106 9.13 -16.51 14.79
C ALA A 106 10.03 -15.55 15.59
N ARG A 107 10.41 -15.94 16.82
CA ARG A 107 11.36 -15.18 17.63
C ARG A 107 12.71 -15.07 16.92
N GLN A 108 13.22 -16.18 16.37
CA GLN A 108 14.49 -16.19 15.66
C GLN A 108 14.46 -15.29 14.41
N THR A 109 13.40 -15.33 13.61
CA THR A 109 13.20 -14.42 12.47
C THR A 109 13.20 -12.95 12.89
N LEU A 110 12.53 -12.61 14.00
CA LEU A 110 12.49 -11.23 14.47
C LEU A 110 13.82 -10.76 15.05
N ILE A 111 14.60 -11.66 15.66
CA ILE A 111 15.95 -11.38 16.12
C ILE A 111 16.89 -11.17 14.93
N SER A 112 16.88 -12.06 13.94
CA SER A 112 17.73 -11.94 12.76
C SER A 112 17.42 -10.70 11.92
N ALA A 113 16.16 -10.28 11.88
CA ALA A 113 15.73 -9.03 11.25
C ALA A 113 15.99 -7.77 12.11
N GLY A 114 16.57 -7.90 13.31
CA GLY A 114 16.83 -6.78 14.23
C GLY A 114 15.57 -6.12 14.81
N ARG A 115 14.42 -6.80 14.74
CA ARG A 115 13.11 -6.30 15.21
C ARG A 115 12.76 -6.76 16.64
N MET A 116 13.55 -7.66 17.22
CA MET A 116 13.37 -8.17 18.57
C MET A 116 14.73 -8.38 19.23
N LYS A 117 14.89 -7.85 20.45
CA LYS A 117 16.08 -8.10 21.26
C LYS A 117 15.94 -9.48 21.94
N PRO A 118 16.93 -10.37 21.85
CA PRO A 118 16.91 -11.61 22.61
C PRO A 118 16.84 -11.29 24.10
N ASP A 119 15.82 -11.82 24.78
CA ASP A 119 15.75 -11.80 26.23
C ASP A 119 16.76 -12.81 26.79
N THR A 120 17.94 -12.32 27.16
CA THR A 120 19.05 -13.13 27.70
C THR A 120 18.80 -13.56 29.15
N SER A 121 17.70 -13.12 29.78
CA SER A 121 17.37 -13.50 31.16
C SER A 121 16.82 -14.93 31.30
N ARG A 122 16.55 -15.61 30.19
CA ARG A 122 15.98 -16.96 30.13
C ARG A 122 16.85 -17.98 29.39
N GLU A 123 18.11 -17.65 29.14
CA GLU A 123 19.14 -18.57 28.68
C GLU A 123 19.82 -19.20 29.90
N TYR A 124 19.15 -20.15 30.56
CA TYR A 124 19.77 -21.05 31.55
C TYR A 124 19.13 -22.44 31.50
#